data_AF-A0A8D5U4Y9-F1
#
_entry.id   AF-A0A8D5U4Y9-F1
#
_cell.length_a   1.000
_cell.length_b   1.000
_cell.length_c   1.000
_cell.angle_alpha   90.00
_cell.angle_beta   90.00
_cell.angle_gamma   90.00
#
_symmetry.space_group_name_H-M   'P 1'
#
loop_
_entity.id
_entity.type
_entity.pdbx_description
1 polymer ?
#
loop_
_entity_poly.entity_id
_entity_poly.type
_entity_poly.pdbx_seq_one_letter_code
_entity_poly.pdbx_strand_id
1 'polypeptide(L)'
;MSFSKLINYYSYVIALTILFIIVALALGPLAPIDEPTHFPNYDLEIPVGLSFSGFILLIVFIIVTVLFWGSESMLVNSIIDSSALSFAILNYLNFYLIYTIWKPEIYVLPLFFYVKYGSAPPELILDFGQIALIVFFYRLYRRIKSR
;
A
#
# COMPACT_ATOMS: atom_id res chain seq x y z
N MET A 1 -9.84 -26.34 -0.41
CA MET A 1 -8.52 -26.27 -1.09
C MET A 1 -7.46 -27.00 -0.27
N SER A 2 -6.63 -27.88 -0.86
CA SER A 2 -5.60 -28.62 -0.11
C SER A 2 -4.53 -27.68 0.48
N PHE A 3 -3.86 -28.11 1.55
CA PHE A 3 -2.81 -27.32 2.20
C PHE A 3 -1.68 -26.92 1.26
N SER A 4 -1.20 -27.87 0.44
CA SER A 4 -0.19 -27.61 -0.60
C SER A 4 -0.64 -26.56 -1.62
N LYS A 5 -1.91 -26.60 -2.07
CA LYS A 5 -2.43 -25.59 -3.00
C LYS A 5 -2.44 -24.20 -2.36
N LEU A 6 -2.79 -24.10 -1.08
CA LEU A 6 -2.80 -22.83 -0.34
C LEU A 6 -1.40 -22.23 -0.22
N ILE A 7 -0.40 -23.06 0.10
CA ILE A 7 1.01 -22.64 0.13
C ILE A 7 1.43 -22.12 -1.24
N ASN A 8 1.19 -22.88 -2.30
CA ASN A 8 1.54 -22.46 -3.66
C ASN A 8 0.89 -21.11 -4.01
N TYR A 9 -0.39 -20.92 -3.67
CA TYR A 9 -1.09 -19.66 -3.86
C TYR A 9 -0.38 -18.49 -3.18
N TYR A 10 -0.08 -18.59 -1.88
CA TYR A 10 0.53 -17.49 -1.14
C TYR A 10 2.00 -17.27 -1.50
N SER A 11 2.71 -18.29 -1.97
CA SER A 11 4.02 -18.12 -2.60
C SER A 11 3.93 -17.21 -3.83
N TYR A 12 2.92 -17.41 -4.69
CA TYR A 12 2.69 -16.50 -5.82
C TYR A 12 2.31 -15.09 -5.37
N VAL A 13 1.47 -14.96 -4.34
CA VAL A 13 1.08 -13.66 -3.79
C VAL A 13 2.30 -12.88 -3.30
N ILE A 14 3.19 -13.53 -2.54
CA ILE A 14 4.43 -12.89 -2.04
C ILE A 14 5.35 -12.49 -3.20
N ALA A 15 5.56 -13.38 -4.17
CA ALA A 15 6.41 -13.09 -5.33
C ALA A 15 5.88 -11.89 -6.15
N LEU A 16 4.57 -11.86 -6.42
CA LEU A 16 3.92 -10.75 -7.13
C LEU A 16 3.92 -9.47 -6.30
N THR A 17 3.78 -9.55 -4.98
CA THR A 17 3.88 -8.40 -4.08
C THR A 17 5.24 -7.71 -4.22
N ILE A 18 6.33 -8.50 -4.18
CA ILE A 18 7.69 -7.99 -4.36
C ILE A 18 7.85 -7.37 -5.75
N LEU A 19 7.37 -8.05 -6.80
CA LEU A 19 7.43 -7.54 -8.16
C LEU A 19 6.70 -6.19 -8.31
N PHE A 20 5.49 -6.08 -7.74
CA PHE A 20 4.71 -4.83 -7.78
C PHE A 20 5.41 -3.70 -7.04
N ILE A 21 6.02 -3.98 -5.88
CA ILE A 21 6.82 -2.98 -5.16
C ILE A 21 7.99 -2.50 -6.02
N ILE A 22 8.78 -3.42 -6.60
CA ILE A 22 9.93 -3.07 -7.45
C ILE A 22 9.50 -2.19 -8.63
N VAL A 23 8.44 -2.60 -9.34
CA VAL A 23 7.92 -1.85 -10.49
C VAL A 23 7.43 -0.47 -10.06
N ALA A 24 6.65 -0.38 -8.99
CA ALA A 24 6.12 0.90 -8.51
C ALA A 24 7.25 1.85 -8.06
N LEU A 25 8.27 1.34 -7.37
CA LEU A 25 9.44 2.12 -6.96
C LEU A 25 10.25 2.61 -8.16
N ALA A 26 10.40 1.79 -9.20
CA ALA A 26 11.07 2.20 -10.44
C ALA A 26 10.35 3.35 -11.16
N LEU A 27 9.04 3.50 -10.93
CA LEU A 27 8.23 4.62 -11.43
C LEU A 27 8.20 5.82 -10.49
N GLY A 28 8.76 5.72 -9.27
CA GLY A 28 8.82 6.79 -8.28
C GLY A 28 9.44 8.10 -8.80
N PRO A 29 10.55 8.07 -9.56
CA PRO A 29 11.15 9.27 -10.16
C PRO A 29 10.28 9.99 -11.20
N LEU A 30 9.18 9.36 -11.65
CA LEU A 30 8.21 9.97 -12.56
C LEU A 30 7.13 10.76 -11.80
N ALA A 31 7.26 10.90 -10.48
CA ALA A 31 6.36 11.73 -9.70
C ALA A 31 6.33 13.15 -10.28
N PRO A 32 5.14 13.74 -10.51
CA PRO A 32 5.03 15.10 -10.96
C PRO A 32 5.49 16.03 -9.83
N ILE A 33 6.63 16.69 -10.01
CA ILE A 33 7.19 17.62 -9.03
C ILE A 33 7.40 18.97 -9.71
N ASP A 34 6.60 19.95 -9.29
CA ASP A 34 6.66 21.33 -9.78
C ASP A 34 7.49 22.26 -8.87
N GLU A 35 7.94 21.76 -7.71
CA GLU A 35 8.61 22.54 -6.66
C GLU A 35 10.06 22.08 -6.42
N PRO A 36 10.95 22.96 -5.92
CA PRO A 36 12.32 22.57 -5.59
C PRO A 36 12.33 21.45 -4.53
N THR A 37 12.93 20.31 -4.89
CA THR A 37 13.00 19.11 -4.04
C THR A 37 14.04 19.19 -2.95
N HIS A 38 15.05 20.05 -3.10
CA HIS A 38 16.13 20.20 -2.14
C HIS A 38 15.91 21.40 -1.24
N PHE A 39 15.56 21.10 0.01
CA PHE A 39 15.58 22.08 1.09
C PHE A 39 16.90 21.98 1.86
N PRO A 40 17.35 23.03 2.57
CA PRO A 40 18.65 23.05 3.24
C PRO A 40 18.90 21.88 4.21
N ASN A 41 17.84 21.20 4.66
CA ASN A 41 17.89 20.18 5.69
C ASN A 41 17.42 18.78 5.24
N TYR A 42 16.77 18.64 4.08
CA TYR A 42 16.28 17.34 3.59
C TYR A 42 15.90 17.37 2.09
N ASP A 43 15.92 16.18 1.49
CA ASP A 43 15.52 15.93 0.11
C ASP A 43 14.09 15.38 0.04
N LEU A 44 13.20 16.11 -0.63
CA LEU A 44 11.82 15.73 -0.87
C LEU A 44 11.65 14.69 -1.97
N GLU A 45 12.63 14.48 -2.84
CA GLU A 45 12.50 13.58 -3.98
C GLU A 45 12.17 12.15 -3.53
N ILE A 46 12.80 11.69 -2.46
CA ILE A 46 12.59 10.35 -1.89
C ILE A 46 11.17 10.18 -1.33
N PRO A 47 10.69 11.00 -0.37
CA PRO A 47 9.33 10.84 0.18
C PRO A 47 8.23 11.09 -0.85
N VAL A 48 8.45 12.01 -1.80
CA VAL A 48 7.48 12.25 -2.89
C VAL A 48 7.44 11.06 -3.83
N GLY A 49 8.59 10.56 -4.27
CA GLY A 49 8.67 9.36 -5.13
C GLY A 49 8.03 8.14 -4.48
N LEU A 50 8.29 7.91 -3.19
CA LEU A 50 7.67 6.80 -2.44
C LEU A 50 6.15 6.96 -2.31
N SER A 51 5.68 8.18 -2.05
CA SER A 51 4.24 8.49 -2.01
C SER A 51 3.57 8.22 -3.35
N PHE A 52 4.21 8.62 -4.45
CA PHE A 52 3.73 8.38 -5.80
C PHE A 52 3.70 6.89 -6.17
N SER A 53 4.74 6.13 -5.81
CA SER A 53 4.75 4.67 -5.96
C SER A 53 3.60 4.01 -5.19
N GLY A 54 3.34 4.46 -3.95
CA GLY A 54 2.20 4.02 -3.16
C GLY A 54 0.86 4.33 -3.85
N PHE A 55 0.72 5.53 -4.40
CA PHE A 55 -0.48 5.94 -5.15
C PHE A 55 -0.73 5.05 -6.37
N ILE A 56 0.30 4.73 -7.16
CA ILE A 56 0.16 3.80 -8.31
C ILE A 56 -0.38 2.44 -7.84
N LEU A 57 0.17 1.89 -6.76
CA LEU A 57 -0.29 0.61 -6.22
C LEU A 57 -1.73 0.67 -5.69
N LEU A 58 -2.14 1.79 -5.08
CA LEU A 58 -3.52 2.02 -4.67
C LEU A 58 -4.47 1.96 -5.87
N ILE A 59 -4.14 2.65 -6.96
CA ILE A 59 -4.95 2.64 -8.18
C ILE A 59 -5.05 1.23 -8.76
N VAL A 60 -3.93 0.50 -8.85
CA VAL A 60 -3.93 -0.90 -9.28
C VAL A 60 -4.82 -1.74 -8.39
N PHE A 61 -4.68 -1.62 -7.06
CA PHE A 61 -5.50 -2.36 -6.11
C PHE A 61 -7.00 -2.07 -6.29
N ILE A 62 -7.39 -0.80 -6.41
CA ILE A 62 -8.80 -0.41 -6.62
C ILE A 62 -9.33 -1.01 -7.93
N ILE A 63 -8.62 -0.80 -9.04
CA ILE A 63 -9.06 -1.26 -10.37
C ILE A 63 -9.23 -2.78 -10.39
N VAL A 64 -8.21 -3.53 -9.96
CA VAL A 64 -8.26 -5.00 -10.03
C VAL A 64 -9.31 -5.53 -9.07
N THR A 65 -9.43 -4.96 -7.86
CA THR A 65 -10.42 -5.39 -6.88
C THR A 65 -11.84 -5.16 -7.38
N VAL A 66 -12.13 -3.99 -7.96
CA VAL A 66 -13.47 -3.64 -8.46
C VAL A 66 -13.84 -4.47 -9.68
N LEU A 67 -12.96 -4.58 -10.67
CA LEU A 67 -13.27 -5.25 -11.94
C LEU A 67 -13.35 -6.78 -11.80
N PHE A 68 -12.59 -7.36 -10.88
CA PHE A 68 -12.45 -8.82 -10.78
C PHE A 68 -12.88 -9.38 -9.43
N TRP A 69 -13.72 -8.64 -8.69
CA TRP A 69 -14.30 -9.15 -7.46
C TRP A 69 -15.06 -10.46 -7.71
N GLY A 70 -14.80 -11.47 -6.90
CA GLY A 70 -15.44 -12.78 -7.05
C GLY A 70 -14.93 -13.65 -8.19
N SER A 71 -13.86 -13.27 -8.90
CA SER A 71 -13.25 -14.12 -9.93
C SER A 71 -12.86 -15.50 -9.38
N GLU A 72 -13.09 -16.56 -10.15
CA GLU A 72 -12.63 -17.92 -9.84
C GLU A 72 -11.17 -18.16 -10.26
N SER A 73 -10.60 -17.28 -11.09
CA SER A 73 -9.24 -17.44 -11.59
C SER A 73 -8.21 -17.28 -10.48
N MET A 74 -7.34 -18.27 -10.31
CA MET A 74 -6.27 -18.24 -9.32
C MET A 74 -5.32 -17.07 -9.56
N LEU A 75 -4.92 -16.84 -10.82
CA LEU A 75 -3.99 -15.78 -11.19
C LEU A 75 -4.56 -14.38 -10.89
N VAL A 76 -5.81 -14.14 -11.29
CA VAL A 76 -6.48 -12.85 -11.05
C VAL A 76 -6.61 -12.57 -9.56
N ASN A 77 -6.97 -13.60 -8.79
CA ASN A 77 -7.05 -13.48 -7.35
C ASN A 77 -5.70 -13.19 -6.69
N SER A 78 -4.62 -13.82 -7.17
CA SER A 78 -3.27 -13.51 -6.70
C SER A 78 -2.90 -12.06 -6.99
N ILE A 79 -3.29 -11.50 -8.14
CA ILE A 79 -3.06 -10.07 -8.47
C ILE A 79 -3.80 -9.15 -7.48
N ILE A 80 -5.07 -9.44 -7.16
CA ILE A 80 -5.83 -8.66 -6.16
C ILE A 80 -5.11 -8.70 -4.81
N ASP A 81 -4.80 -9.89 -4.32
CA ASP A 81 -4.21 -10.05 -2.99
C ASP A 81 -2.79 -9.44 -2.92
N SER A 82 -2.02 -9.53 -4.00
CA SER A 82 -0.67 -8.95 -4.10
C SER A 82 -0.69 -7.43 -4.20
N SER A 83 -1.63 -6.85 -4.96
CA SER A 83 -1.78 -5.40 -5.06
C SER A 83 -2.24 -4.78 -3.75
N ALA A 84 -3.11 -5.47 -2.99
CA ALA A 84 -3.50 -5.05 -1.65
C ALA A 84 -2.29 -5.02 -0.69
N LEU A 85 -1.49 -6.10 -0.67
CA LEU A 85 -0.31 -6.18 0.18
C LEU A 85 0.78 -5.19 -0.22
N SER A 86 1.09 -5.08 -1.50
CA SER A 86 2.15 -4.19 -1.98
C SER A 86 1.82 -2.72 -1.67
N PHE A 87 0.57 -2.32 -1.89
CA PHE A 87 0.10 -1.00 -1.51
C PHE A 87 0.18 -0.79 0.01
N ALA A 88 -0.35 -1.70 0.82
CA ALA A 88 -0.31 -1.56 2.28
C ALA A 88 1.12 -1.42 2.81
N ILE A 89 2.07 -2.21 2.29
CA ILE A 89 3.49 -2.13 2.67
C ILE A 89 4.05 -0.75 2.33
N LEU A 90 3.87 -0.25 1.09
CA LEU A 90 4.39 1.07 0.72
C LEU A 90 3.69 2.20 1.49
N ASN A 91 2.39 2.09 1.76
CA ASN A 91 1.64 3.08 2.53
C ASN A 91 2.22 3.26 3.94
N TYR A 92 2.45 2.15 4.67
CA TYR A 92 3.02 2.24 6.02
C TYR A 92 4.51 2.59 6.01
N LEU A 93 5.27 2.16 5.00
CA LEU A 93 6.64 2.63 4.81
C LEU A 93 6.68 4.14 4.58
N ASN A 94 5.72 4.69 3.84
CA ASN A 94 5.60 6.12 3.59
C ASN A 94 5.27 6.89 4.88
N PHE A 95 4.30 6.43 5.68
CA PHE A 95 4.03 7.00 7.00
C PHE A 95 5.26 6.97 7.92
N TYR A 96 6.01 5.87 7.89
CA TYR A 96 7.27 5.76 8.64
C TYR A 96 8.30 6.79 8.16
N LEU A 97 8.50 6.92 6.84
CA LEU A 97 9.43 7.89 6.28
C LEU A 97 9.03 9.33 6.65
N ILE A 98 7.75 9.67 6.52
CA ILE A 98 7.20 10.96 6.93
C ILE A 98 7.48 11.23 8.41
N TYR A 99 7.25 10.23 9.26
CA TYR A 99 7.56 10.33 10.68
C TYR A 99 9.05 10.59 10.93
N THR A 100 9.94 9.94 10.18
CA THR A 100 11.39 10.12 10.37
C THR A 100 11.89 11.50 9.97
N ILE A 101 11.33 12.10 8.91
CA ILE A 101 11.77 13.40 8.37
C ILE A 101 11.16 14.56 9.16
N TRP A 102 9.83 14.56 9.35
CA TRP A 102 9.11 15.72 9.89
C TRP A 102 8.72 15.61 11.35
N LYS A 103 8.83 14.42 11.95
CA LYS A 103 8.46 14.15 13.35
C LYS A 103 7.06 14.69 13.74
N PRO A 104 6.00 14.52 12.93
CA PRO A 104 4.65 14.89 13.33
C PRO A 104 4.17 14.07 14.53
N GLU A 105 3.22 14.62 15.28
CA GLU A 105 2.42 13.84 16.21
C GLU A 105 1.42 13.01 15.40
N ILE A 106 1.49 11.68 15.52
CA ILE A 106 0.60 10.75 14.82
C ILE A 106 -0.17 9.93 15.86
N TYR A 107 -1.50 10.02 15.82
CA TYR A 107 -2.40 9.16 16.58
C TYR A 107 -3.12 8.21 15.62
N VAL A 108 -3.01 6.90 15.91
CA VAL A 108 -3.66 5.85 15.11
C VAL A 108 -5.07 5.64 15.62
N LEU A 109 -6.05 5.79 14.74
CA LEU A 109 -7.46 5.55 14.99
C LEU A 109 -7.97 4.40 14.09
N PRO A 110 -9.12 3.79 14.39
CA PRO A 110 -9.73 2.83 13.48
C PRO A 110 -9.99 3.47 12.10
N LEU A 111 -9.29 3.01 11.06
CA LEU A 111 -9.36 3.49 9.67
C LEU A 111 -8.81 4.91 9.43
N PHE A 112 -8.23 5.58 10.41
CA PHE A 112 -7.73 6.95 10.24
C PHE A 112 -6.40 7.17 10.95
N PHE A 113 -5.60 8.08 10.40
CA PHE A 113 -4.50 8.71 11.11
C PHE A 113 -4.84 10.16 11.40
N TYR A 114 -4.65 10.55 12.65
CA TYR A 114 -4.64 11.95 13.02
C TYR A 114 -3.20 12.43 13.03
N VAL A 115 -2.85 13.38 12.17
CA VAL A 115 -1.48 13.85 11.96
C VAL A 115 -1.40 15.35 12.24
N LYS A 116 -0.43 15.76 13.05
CA LYS A 116 -0.21 17.18 13.38
C LYS A 116 1.26 17.57 13.22
N TYR A 117 1.50 18.62 12.44
CA TYR A 117 2.85 19.16 12.19
C TYR A 117 3.05 20.46 12.96
N GLY A 118 3.73 20.41 14.11
CA GLY A 118 4.04 21.60 14.90
C GLY A 118 2.81 22.45 15.23
N SER A 119 2.77 23.69 14.73
CA SER A 119 1.66 24.63 14.91
C SER A 119 0.57 24.53 13.84
N ALA A 120 0.74 23.69 12.81
CA ALA A 120 -0.27 23.50 11.78
C ALA A 120 -1.54 22.86 12.37
N PRO A 121 -2.72 23.16 11.81
CA PRO A 121 -3.93 22.45 12.16
C PRO A 121 -3.75 20.94 11.96
N PRO A 122 -4.33 20.11 12.83
CA PRO A 122 -4.29 18.68 12.67
C PRO A 122 -5.11 18.24 11.45
N GLU A 123 -4.63 17.20 10.77
CA GLU A 123 -5.27 16.59 9.61
C GLU A 123 -5.75 15.18 9.96
N LEU A 124 -6.96 14.85 9.51
CA LEU A 124 -7.52 13.51 9.59
C LEU A 124 -7.37 12.83 8.22
N ILE A 125 -6.52 11.81 8.16
CA ILE A 125 -6.17 11.10 6.94
C ILE A 125 -6.82 9.72 6.98
N LEU A 126 -7.53 9.34 5.92
CA LEU A 126 -8.09 7.99 5.79
C LEU A 126 -6.96 6.96 5.57
N ASP A 127 -6.95 5.90 6.37
CA ASP A 127 -5.98 4.82 6.26
C ASP A 127 -6.40 3.80 5.20
N PHE A 128 -6.11 4.13 3.94
CA PHE A 128 -6.31 3.22 2.82
C PHE A 128 -5.50 1.92 2.97
N GLY A 129 -4.32 1.96 3.61
CA GLY A 129 -3.51 0.79 3.87
C GLY A 129 -4.25 -0.23 4.74
N GLN A 130 -4.93 0.25 5.79
CA GLN A 130 -5.76 -0.58 6.64
C GLN A 130 -6.96 -1.16 5.88
N ILE A 131 -7.60 -0.38 5.00
CA ILE A 131 -8.69 -0.88 4.14
C ILE A 131 -8.18 -2.02 3.24
N ALA A 132 -7.02 -1.85 2.60
CA ALA A 132 -6.43 -2.88 1.76
C ALA A 132 -6.09 -4.15 2.56
N LEU A 133 -5.55 -4.02 3.78
CA LEU A 133 -5.31 -5.15 4.67
C LEU A 133 -6.60 -5.87 5.08
N ILE A 134 -7.66 -5.13 5.41
CA ILE A 134 -8.97 -5.73 5.74
C ILE A 134 -9.48 -6.56 4.57
N VAL A 135 -9.40 -6.03 3.35
CA VAL A 135 -9.81 -6.76 2.13
C VAL A 135 -8.95 -8.01 1.95
N PHE A 136 -7.63 -7.91 2.09
CA PHE A 136 -6.71 -9.04 2.01
C PHE A 136 -7.04 -10.13 3.04
N PHE A 137 -7.16 -9.76 4.32
CA PHE A 137 -7.45 -10.71 5.40
C PHE A 137 -8.83 -11.34 5.28
N TYR A 138 -9.84 -10.57 4.84
CA TYR A 138 -11.16 -11.11 4.54
C TYR A 138 -11.07 -12.21 3.46
N ARG A 139 -10.34 -11.96 2.37
CA ARG A 139 -10.16 -12.92 1.27
C ARG A 139 -9.36 -14.14 1.71
N LEU A 140 -8.30 -13.95 2.49
CA LEU A 140 -7.53 -15.03 3.13
C LEU A 140 -8.44 -15.91 3.99
N TYR A 141 -9.22 -15.31 4.89
CA TYR A 141 -10.15 -16.03 5.76
C TYR A 141 -11.16 -16.84 4.95
N ARG A 142 -11.77 -16.24 3.91
CA ARG A 142 -12.72 -16.93 3.02
C ARG A 142 -12.09 -18.13 2.31
N ARG A 143 -10.83 -18.06 1.88
CA ARG A 143 -10.11 -19.18 1.24
C ARG A 143 -9.74 -20.31 2.21
N ILE A 144 -9.40 -19.95 3.46
CA ILE A 144 -9.10 -20.93 4.50
C ILE A 144 -10.39 -21.63 4.95
N LYS A 145 -11.48 -20.88 5.14
CA LYS A 145 -12.78 -21.40 5.60
C LYS A 145 -13.54 -22.21 4.55
N SER A 146 -13.39 -21.91 3.27
CA SER A 146 -13.98 -22.71 2.17
C SER A 146 -13.25 -24.05 1.93
N ARG A 147 -12.61 -24.58 2.97
CA ARG A 147 -12.18 -25.96 3.10
C ARG A 147 -13.32 -26.80 3.66
#